data_AF-X0XS32-F1
#
_entry.id   AF-X0XS32-F1
#
_cell.length_a   1.000
_cell.length_b   1.000
_cell.length_c   1.000
_cell.angle_alpha   90.00
_cell.angle_beta   90.00
_cell.angle_gamma   90.00
#
_symmetry.space_group_name_H-M   'P 1'
#
loop_
_entity.id
_entity.type
_entity.pdbx_description
1 polymer ?
#
loop_
_entity_poly.entity_id
_entity_poly.type
_entity_poly.pdbx_seq_one_letter_code
_entity_poly.pdbx_strand_id
1 'polypeptide(L)'
;MGNNNSDKGENWDRGEIKSLMTVVLDNTRKRILTGEFRPGQKINESEIAVNLGISRSPVREAFRILERDGLITTLPRKGSYITDISLKDLEELFEIRKILECYALDCIKKRAKKSPEKIQSMIEELDSNLLKKHDPFSVISGFHYSLVELSKNSRLIELYKILSVSLRRYWLIYHSKNEQKD
;
A
#
# COMPACT_ATOMS: atom_id res chain seq x y z
N MET A 1 -17.19 54.79 28.97
CA MET A 1 -16.38 54.05 27.98
C MET A 1 -15.94 52.74 28.60
N GLY A 2 -16.22 51.62 27.94
CA GLY A 2 -15.87 50.28 28.40
C GLY A 2 -16.53 49.24 27.51
N ASN A 3 -16.14 49.21 26.24
CA ASN A 3 -16.74 48.36 25.22
C ASN A 3 -16.08 46.96 25.32
N ASN A 4 -16.78 46.01 25.93
CA ASN A 4 -16.39 44.60 25.92
C ASN A 4 -16.70 44.00 24.55
N ASN A 5 -15.71 44.03 23.66
CA ASN A 5 -15.79 43.38 22.36
C ASN A 5 -15.56 41.86 22.55
N SER A 6 -16.65 41.12 22.42
CA SER A 6 -16.69 39.66 22.37
C SER A 6 -16.03 39.16 21.08
N ASP A 7 -14.77 38.77 21.16
CA ASP A 7 -14.08 38.11 20.05
C ASP A 7 -14.34 36.60 20.14
N LYS A 8 -15.49 36.18 19.63
CA LYS A 8 -15.77 34.77 19.34
C LYS A 8 -15.01 34.43 18.06
N GLY A 9 -13.77 33.97 18.21
CA GLY A 9 -13.04 33.32 17.13
C GLY A 9 -13.77 32.04 16.71
N GLU A 10 -14.53 32.14 15.62
CA GLU A 10 -15.14 31.01 14.93
C GLU A 10 -14.07 29.98 14.57
N ASN A 11 -14.24 28.77 15.11
CA ASN A 11 -13.40 27.62 14.83
C ASN A 11 -13.80 27.05 13.46
N TRP A 12 -13.15 27.55 12.40
CA TRP A 12 -13.30 26.99 11.06
C TRP A 12 -12.57 25.65 11.00
N ASP A 13 -13.35 24.58 11.11
CA ASP A 13 -12.94 23.21 10.80
C ASP A 13 -12.61 23.12 9.30
N ARG A 14 -11.38 23.49 8.94
CA ARG A 14 -10.86 23.42 7.58
C ARG A 14 -10.58 21.96 7.26
N GLY A 15 -11.53 21.29 6.62
CA GLY A 15 -11.31 19.99 5.98
C GLY A 15 -9.96 20.00 5.26
N GLU A 16 -9.10 19.03 5.59
CA GLU A 16 -7.68 19.00 5.24
C GLU A 16 -7.46 19.36 3.76
N ILE A 17 -6.92 20.56 3.51
CA ILE A 17 -6.46 20.94 2.17
C ILE A 17 -5.22 20.08 1.89
N LYS A 18 -5.41 18.95 1.21
CA LYS A 18 -4.31 18.11 0.75
C LYS A 18 -3.43 18.89 -0.21
N SER A 19 -2.11 18.85 0.03
CA SER A 19 -1.16 19.51 -0.85
C SER A 19 -1.21 18.93 -2.27
N LEU A 20 -0.89 19.73 -3.29
CA LEU A 20 -0.83 19.25 -4.69
C LEU A 20 0.14 18.07 -4.84
N MET A 21 1.23 18.06 -4.07
CA MET A 21 2.15 16.92 -4.00
C MET A 21 1.44 15.66 -3.48
N THR A 22 0.69 15.77 -2.39
CA THR A 22 -0.09 14.65 -1.81
C THR A 22 -1.12 14.12 -2.79
N VAL A 23 -1.78 15.01 -3.54
CA VAL A 23 -2.75 14.62 -4.58
C VAL A 23 -2.06 13.81 -5.69
N VAL A 24 -0.92 14.29 -6.20
CA VAL A 24 -0.16 13.57 -7.24
C VAL A 24 0.34 12.21 -6.72
N LEU A 25 0.85 12.19 -5.48
CA LEU A 25 1.34 10.99 -4.82
C LEU A 25 0.23 9.93 -4.68
N ASP A 26 -0.90 10.30 -4.08
CA ASP A 26 -2.02 9.40 -3.84
C ASP A 26 -2.64 8.90 -5.14
N ASN A 27 -2.83 9.79 -6.13
CA ASN A 27 -3.38 9.42 -7.43
C ASN A 27 -2.45 8.45 -8.18
N THR A 28 -1.17 8.79 -8.29
CA THR A 28 -0.20 7.96 -9.00
C THR A 28 -0.05 6.59 -8.31
N ARG A 29 0.05 6.58 -6.97
CA ARG A 29 0.10 5.34 -6.19
C ARG A 29 -1.15 4.49 -6.46
N LYS A 30 -2.34 5.09 -6.43
CA LYS A 30 -3.59 4.37 -6.72
C LYS A 30 -3.54 3.73 -8.11
N ARG A 31 -3.16 4.47 -9.15
CA ARG A 31 -3.11 3.97 -10.54
C ARG A 31 -2.12 2.82 -10.72
N ILE A 32 -0.99 2.85 -10.01
CA ILE A 32 -0.03 1.72 -9.97
C ILE A 32 -0.66 0.52 -9.25
N LEU A 33 -1.27 0.76 -8.09
CA LEU A 33 -1.90 -0.28 -7.26
C LEU A 33 -3.26 -0.78 -7.81
N THR A 34 -3.79 -0.20 -8.88
CA THR A 34 -4.95 -0.72 -9.61
C THR A 34 -4.56 -1.32 -10.95
N GLY A 35 -3.28 -1.28 -11.33
CA GLY A 35 -2.79 -1.78 -12.61
C GLY A 35 -3.10 -0.88 -13.81
N GLU A 36 -3.63 0.32 -13.59
CA GLU A 36 -3.85 1.31 -14.66
C GLU A 36 -2.49 1.78 -15.23
N PHE A 37 -1.51 1.96 -14.35
CA PHE A 37 -0.11 2.11 -14.72
C PHE A 37 0.61 0.77 -14.67
N ARG A 38 1.08 0.32 -15.83
CA ARG A 38 1.68 -1.02 -15.99
C ARG A 38 3.16 -1.01 -15.61
N PRO A 39 3.72 -2.11 -15.10
CA PRO A 39 5.16 -2.26 -14.88
C PRO A 39 5.96 -2.02 -16.14
N GLY A 40 7.11 -1.36 -16.00
CA GLY A 40 7.94 -0.96 -17.13
C GLY A 40 7.34 0.17 -17.98
N GLN A 41 6.12 0.63 -17.71
CA GLN A 41 5.53 1.77 -18.40
C GLN A 41 6.34 3.03 -18.09
N LYS A 42 6.72 3.75 -19.14
CA LYS A 42 7.33 5.07 -19.01
C LYS A 42 6.30 6.09 -18.55
N ILE A 43 6.65 6.90 -17.58
CA ILE A 43 5.82 7.98 -17.04
C ILE A 43 6.57 9.31 -17.15
N ASN A 44 5.85 10.38 -17.48
CA ASN A 44 6.45 11.69 -17.72
C ASN A 44 5.94 12.72 -16.72
N GLU A 45 6.84 13.24 -15.88
CA GLU A 45 6.53 14.32 -14.92
C GLU A 45 5.84 15.51 -15.60
N SER A 46 6.29 15.85 -16.82
CA SER A 46 5.80 17.02 -17.56
C SER A 46 4.37 16.81 -18.03
N GLU A 47 4.04 15.60 -18.47
CA GLU A 47 2.70 15.25 -18.94
C GLU A 47 1.71 15.26 -17.78
N ILE A 48 2.09 14.68 -16.63
CA ILE A 48 1.25 14.70 -15.42
C ILE A 48 1.04 16.14 -14.93
N ALA A 49 2.09 16.97 -14.94
CA ALA A 49 1.98 18.37 -14.55
C ALA A 49 1.00 19.14 -15.45
N VAL A 50 1.09 18.94 -16.77
CA VAL A 50 0.19 19.57 -17.76
C VAL A 50 -1.26 19.08 -17.56
N ASN A 51 -1.48 17.78 -17.44
CA ASN A 51 -2.81 17.20 -17.28
C ASN A 51 -3.52 17.66 -16.00
N LEU A 52 -2.76 17.94 -14.94
CA LEU A 52 -3.29 18.43 -13.67
C LEU A 52 -3.29 19.96 -13.57
N GLY A 53 -2.76 20.68 -14.56
CA GLY A 53 -2.67 22.14 -14.53
C GLY A 53 -1.76 22.69 -13.43
N ILE A 54 -0.73 21.94 -13.03
CA ILE A 54 0.19 22.30 -11.92
C ILE A 54 1.64 22.44 -12.42
N SER A 55 2.50 23.03 -11.58
CA SER A 55 3.94 23.08 -11.88
C SER A 55 4.60 21.70 -11.74
N ARG A 56 5.80 21.54 -12.30
CA ARG A 56 6.55 20.26 -12.23
C ARG A 56 7.11 19.95 -10.83
N SER A 57 7.27 20.96 -9.97
CA SER A 57 7.84 20.79 -8.63
C SER A 57 7.08 19.80 -7.74
N PRO A 58 5.75 19.92 -7.55
CA PRO A 58 4.98 18.94 -6.77
C PRO A 58 4.98 17.54 -7.38
N VAL A 59 5.03 17.43 -8.72
CA VAL A 59 5.10 16.13 -9.41
C VAL A 59 6.43 15.43 -9.13
N ARG A 60 7.54 16.18 -9.24
CA ARG A 60 8.88 15.65 -8.96
C ARG A 60 9.03 15.18 -7.52
N GLU A 61 8.47 15.92 -6.57
CA GLU A 61 8.53 15.54 -5.17
C GLU A 61 7.70 14.28 -4.89
N ALA A 62 6.50 14.18 -5.48
CA ALA A 62 5.71 12.96 -5.41
C ALA A 62 6.46 11.76 -6.03
N PHE A 63 7.12 11.96 -7.17
CA PHE A 63 7.90 10.92 -7.84
C PHE A 63 9.08 10.43 -7.01
N ARG A 64 9.78 11.32 -6.29
CA ARG A 64 10.84 10.92 -5.35
C ARG A 64 10.32 10.05 -4.22
N ILE A 65 9.14 10.38 -3.67
CA ILE A 65 8.52 9.55 -2.63
C ILE A 65 8.14 8.18 -3.21
N LEU A 66 7.53 8.16 -4.39
CA LEU A 66 7.17 6.91 -5.08
C LEU A 66 8.39 6.07 -5.44
N GLU A 67 9.51 6.70 -5.80
CA GLU A 67 10.78 6.02 -6.06
C GLU A 67 11.38 5.42 -4.79
N ARG A 68 11.34 6.17 -3.67
CA ARG A 68 11.73 5.64 -2.35
C ARG A 68 10.83 4.48 -1.92
N ASP A 69 9.54 4.53 -2.25
CA ASP A 69 8.58 3.44 -2.00
C ASP A 69 8.72 2.28 -3.03
N GLY A 70 9.67 2.37 -3.96
CA GLY A 70 9.95 1.35 -4.97
C GLY A 70 8.86 1.18 -6.03
N LEU A 71 7.97 2.16 -6.20
CA LEU A 71 6.89 2.16 -7.18
C LEU A 71 7.32 2.77 -8.53
N ILE A 72 8.31 3.67 -8.50
CA ILE A 72 8.92 4.29 -9.68
C ILE A 72 10.43 4.02 -9.66
N THR A 73 11.01 3.82 -10.83
CA THR A 73 12.46 3.78 -11.03
C THR A 73 12.84 4.88 -12.02
N THR A 74 13.74 5.79 -11.62
CA THR A 74 14.26 6.83 -12.52
C THR A 74 15.60 6.40 -13.10
N LEU A 75 15.66 6.28 -14.42
CA LEU A 75 16.87 5.97 -15.15
C LEU A 75 17.51 7.26 -15.69
N PRO A 76 18.78 7.55 -15.37
CA PRO A 76 19.47 8.74 -15.87
C PRO A 76 19.34 8.86 -17.39
N ARG A 77 18.90 10.03 -17.86
CA ARG A 77 18.69 10.37 -19.28
C ARG A 77 17.63 9.55 -20.03
N LYS A 78 17.00 8.55 -19.40
CA LYS A 78 15.95 7.71 -20.01
C LYS A 78 14.55 8.05 -19.50
N GLY A 79 14.45 8.63 -18.31
CA GLY A 79 13.20 9.09 -17.69
C GLY A 79 12.77 8.19 -16.53
N SER A 80 11.53 8.38 -16.06
CA SER A 80 10.94 7.62 -14.97
C SER A 80 10.04 6.51 -15.51
N TYR A 81 10.07 5.37 -14.86
CA TYR A 81 9.32 4.18 -15.23
C TYR A 81 8.60 3.63 -14.00
N ILE A 82 7.44 3.00 -14.19
CA ILE A 82 6.88 2.15 -13.13
C ILE A 82 7.84 1.00 -12.92
N THR A 83 8.29 0.81 -11.68
CA THR A 83 9.26 -0.23 -11.33
C THR A 83 8.77 -1.58 -11.82
N ASP A 84 9.61 -2.27 -12.60
CA ASP A 84 9.30 -3.62 -13.05
C ASP A 84 9.47 -4.61 -11.90
N ILE A 85 8.89 -5.79 -12.08
CA ILE A 85 8.89 -6.84 -11.08
C ILE A 85 9.85 -7.94 -11.50
N SER A 86 10.81 -8.27 -10.62
CA SER A 86 11.58 -9.50 -10.77
C SER A 86 10.95 -10.63 -9.93
N LEU A 87 10.99 -11.86 -10.47
CA LEU A 87 10.58 -13.05 -9.70
C LEU A 87 11.43 -13.20 -8.42
N LYS A 88 12.70 -12.80 -8.50
CA LYS A 88 13.61 -12.78 -7.35
C LYS A 88 13.11 -11.87 -6.23
N ASP A 89 12.67 -10.65 -6.55
CA ASP A 89 12.13 -9.74 -5.54
C ASP A 89 10.85 -10.32 -4.90
N LEU A 90 10.03 -11.02 -5.69
CA LEU A 90 8.85 -11.70 -5.15
C LEU A 90 9.25 -12.79 -4.15
N GLU A 91 10.23 -13.62 -4.50
CA GLU A 91 10.79 -14.66 -3.62
C GLU A 91 11.33 -14.04 -2.33
N GLU A 92 12.14 -12.98 -2.41
CA GLU A 92 12.67 -12.25 -1.25
C GLU A 92 11.55 -11.69 -0.36
N LEU A 93 10.46 -11.16 -0.95
CA LEU A 93 9.29 -10.70 -0.18
C LEU A 93 8.55 -11.85 0.53
N PHE A 94 8.44 -13.02 -0.10
CA PHE A 94 7.86 -14.21 0.52
C PHE A 94 8.73 -14.74 1.67
N GLU A 95 10.04 -14.69 1.54
CA GLU A 95 10.97 -15.06 2.63
C GLU A 95 10.81 -14.14 3.84
N ILE A 96 10.79 -12.82 3.62
CA ILE A 96 10.57 -11.84 4.68
C ILE A 96 9.20 -12.08 5.33
N ARG A 97 8.15 -12.28 4.52
CA ARG A 97 6.79 -12.56 5.01
C ARG A 97 6.77 -13.76 5.94
N LYS A 98 7.42 -14.87 5.55
CA LYS A 98 7.53 -16.08 6.36
C LYS A 98 8.18 -15.78 7.70
N ILE A 99 9.30 -15.06 7.72
CA ILE A 99 10.00 -14.69 8.97
C ILE A 99 9.08 -13.91 9.91
N LEU A 100 8.39 -12.88 9.39
CA LEU A 100 7.51 -12.03 10.18
C LEU A 100 6.30 -12.80 10.73
N GLU A 101 5.66 -13.63 9.90
CA GLU A 101 4.51 -14.43 10.32
C GLU A 101 4.87 -15.53 11.32
N CYS A 102 6.02 -16.20 11.14
CA CYS A 102 6.51 -17.17 12.11
C CYS A 102 6.76 -16.51 13.48
N TYR A 103 7.38 -15.33 13.50
CA TYR A 103 7.59 -14.60 14.74
C TYR A 103 6.27 -14.12 15.37
N ALA A 104 5.28 -13.71 14.56
CA ALA A 104 3.94 -13.40 15.04
C ALA A 104 3.31 -14.61 15.75
N LEU A 105 3.40 -15.80 15.15
CA LEU A 105 2.91 -17.05 15.73
C LEU A 105 3.61 -17.38 17.04
N ASP A 106 4.92 -17.16 17.16
CA ASP A 106 5.65 -17.38 18.42
C ASP A 106 5.18 -16.42 19.53
N CYS A 107 4.90 -15.16 19.17
CA CYS A 107 4.32 -14.18 20.11
C CYS A 107 2.92 -14.60 20.57
N ILE A 108 2.10 -15.13 19.65
CA ILE A 108 0.76 -15.63 19.96
C ILE A 108 0.85 -16.84 20.89
N LYS A 109 1.67 -17.84 20.56
CA LYS A 109 1.88 -19.06 21.36
C LYS A 109 2.30 -18.74 22.79
N LYS A 110 3.22 -17.78 22.99
CA LYS A 110 3.68 -17.36 24.32
C LYS A 110 2.57 -16.78 25.21
N ARG A 111 1.53 -16.18 24.61
CA ARG A 111 0.41 -15.57 25.35
C ARG A 111 -0.82 -16.47 25.45
N ALA A 112 -1.00 -17.40 24.52
CA ALA A 112 -2.16 -18.27 24.49
C ALA A 112 -2.09 -19.28 25.65
N LYS A 113 -2.95 -19.11 26.67
CA LYS A 113 -3.05 -20.06 27.80
C LYS A 113 -3.87 -21.31 27.47
N LYS A 114 -4.83 -21.23 26.55
CA LYS A 114 -5.49 -22.37 25.88
C LYS A 114 -6.34 -21.85 24.72
N SER A 115 -6.17 -22.59 23.62
CA SER A 115 -6.95 -22.71 22.39
C SER A 115 -6.92 -21.60 21.32
N PRO A 116 -6.72 -21.96 20.03
CA PRO A 116 -6.59 -21.04 18.90
C PRO A 116 -7.91 -20.84 18.12
N GLU A 117 -9.08 -20.83 18.77
CA GLU A 117 -10.39 -20.74 18.09
C GLU A 117 -10.48 -19.55 17.14
N LYS A 118 -9.87 -18.42 17.52
CA LYS A 118 -9.84 -17.23 16.68
C LYS A 118 -9.06 -17.43 15.38
N ILE A 119 -7.97 -18.20 15.40
CA ILE A 119 -7.21 -18.52 14.18
C ILE A 119 -8.03 -19.50 13.33
N GLN A 120 -8.67 -20.48 13.96
CA GLN A 120 -9.54 -21.43 13.28
C GLN A 120 -10.68 -20.73 12.54
N SER A 121 -11.39 -19.81 13.20
CA SER A 121 -12.46 -19.02 12.56
C SER A 121 -11.94 -18.16 11.40
N MET A 122 -10.72 -17.64 11.50
CA MET A 122 -10.10 -16.87 10.42
C MET A 122 -9.76 -17.73 9.19
N ILE A 123 -9.37 -19.00 9.40
CA ILE A 123 -9.12 -19.95 8.32
C ILE A 123 -10.45 -20.30 7.62
N GLU A 124 -11.50 -20.56 8.39
CA GLU A 124 -12.83 -20.86 7.85
C GLU A 124 -13.40 -19.68 7.05
N GLU A 125 -13.18 -18.45 7.51
CA GLU A 125 -13.56 -17.24 6.78
C GLU A 125 -12.76 -17.08 5.48
N LEU A 126 -11.46 -17.38 5.50
CA LEU A 126 -10.61 -17.38 4.30
C LEU A 126 -11.15 -18.37 3.25
N ASP A 127 -11.33 -19.63 3.63
CA ASP A 127 -11.80 -20.69 2.72
C ASP A 127 -13.18 -20.38 2.14
N SER A 128 -14.08 -19.85 2.97
CA SER A 128 -15.45 -19.50 2.57
C SER A 128 -15.54 -18.35 1.59
N ASN A 129 -14.56 -17.44 1.59
CA ASN A 129 -14.57 -16.20 0.80
C ASN A 129 -13.62 -16.22 -0.40
N LEU A 130 -12.59 -17.08 -0.40
CA LEU A 130 -11.51 -17.06 -1.39
C LEU A 130 -12.00 -17.18 -2.83
N LEU A 131 -12.99 -18.05 -3.07
CA LEU A 131 -13.55 -18.30 -4.40
C LEU A 131 -14.79 -17.44 -4.72
N LYS A 132 -15.30 -16.66 -3.75
CA LYS A 132 -16.55 -15.91 -3.89
C LYS A 132 -16.34 -14.43 -4.21
N LYS A 133 -15.15 -13.88 -3.95
CA LYS A 133 -14.85 -12.46 -4.17
C LYS A 133 -14.09 -12.24 -5.47
N HIS A 134 -14.41 -11.13 -6.13
CA HIS A 134 -13.68 -10.63 -7.31
C HIS A 134 -12.20 -10.30 -7.02
N ASP A 135 -11.82 -10.15 -5.75
CA ASP A 135 -10.43 -9.86 -5.34
C ASP A 135 -9.94 -10.87 -4.29
N PRO A 136 -9.48 -12.05 -4.72
CA PRO A 136 -8.95 -13.09 -3.83
C PRO A 136 -7.78 -12.60 -2.97
N PHE A 137 -6.94 -11.70 -3.49
CA PHE A 137 -5.80 -11.20 -2.73
C PHE A 137 -6.19 -10.36 -1.52
N SER A 138 -7.24 -9.55 -1.62
CA SER A 138 -7.74 -8.81 -0.47
C SER A 138 -8.20 -9.74 0.66
N VAL A 139 -8.76 -10.91 0.32
CA VAL A 139 -9.12 -11.95 1.30
C VAL A 139 -7.86 -12.57 1.93
N ILE A 140 -6.92 -13.03 1.10
CA ILE A 140 -5.67 -13.66 1.58
C ILE A 140 -4.86 -12.69 2.44
N SER A 141 -4.61 -11.47 1.95
CA SER A 141 -3.81 -10.47 2.68
C SER A 141 -4.49 -10.02 3.97
N GLY A 142 -5.83 -9.93 4.00
CA GLY A 142 -6.59 -9.65 5.20
C GLY A 142 -6.42 -10.71 6.28
N PHE A 143 -6.42 -11.99 5.89
CA PHE A 143 -6.12 -13.10 6.80
C PHE A 143 -4.72 -12.97 7.42
N HIS A 144 -3.68 -12.82 6.60
CA HIS A 144 -2.31 -12.75 7.12
C HIS A 144 -2.06 -11.48 7.96
N TYR A 145 -2.64 -10.34 7.57
CA TYR A 145 -2.56 -9.12 8.36
C TYR A 145 -3.21 -9.31 9.75
N SER A 146 -4.41 -9.86 9.79
CA SER A 146 -5.13 -10.16 11.04
C SER A 146 -4.34 -11.14 11.92
N LEU A 147 -3.67 -12.12 11.31
CA LEU A 147 -2.82 -13.07 12.04
C LEU A 147 -1.65 -12.34 12.71
N VAL A 148 -1.01 -11.41 12.01
CA VAL A 148 0.08 -10.59 12.56
C VAL A 148 -0.43 -9.64 13.65
N GLU A 149 -1.65 -9.11 13.55
CA GLU A 149 -2.23 -8.28 14.61
C GLU A 149 -2.41 -9.04 15.94
N LEU A 150 -2.69 -10.34 15.89
CA LEU A 150 -2.74 -11.18 17.08
C LEU A 150 -1.38 -11.28 17.81
N SER A 151 -0.28 -10.95 17.14
CA SER A 151 1.05 -10.81 17.77
C SER A 151 1.12 -9.67 18.78
N LYS A 152 0.17 -8.71 18.77
CA LYS A 152 0.17 -7.51 19.62
C LYS A 152 1.51 -6.77 19.66
N ASN A 153 2.34 -6.93 18.64
CA ASN A 153 3.62 -6.27 18.51
C ASN A 153 3.47 -5.15 17.48
N SER A 154 3.32 -3.91 17.94
CA SER A 154 3.06 -2.75 17.09
C SER A 154 4.13 -2.55 16.02
N ARG A 155 5.41 -2.79 16.35
CA ARG A 155 6.52 -2.68 15.39
C ARG A 155 6.46 -3.74 14.31
N LEU A 156 6.09 -4.97 14.67
CA LEU A 156 5.88 -6.04 13.69
C LEU A 156 4.72 -5.72 12.73
N ILE A 157 3.62 -5.20 13.27
CA ILE A 157 2.43 -4.82 12.49
C ILE A 157 2.78 -3.70 11.49
N GLU A 158 3.54 -2.68 11.93
CA GLU A 158 4.01 -1.59 11.05
C GLU A 158 4.87 -2.11 9.90
N LEU A 159 5.85 -2.99 10.19
CA LEU A 159 6.69 -3.60 9.16
C LEU A 159 5.88 -4.46 8.19
N TYR A 160 4.94 -5.24 8.71
CA TYR A 160 4.09 -6.12 7.91
C TYR A 160 3.17 -5.32 6.98
N LYS A 161 2.70 -4.14 7.41
CA LYS A 161 1.91 -3.23 6.57
C LYS A 161 2.68 -2.73 5.34
N ILE A 162 3.97 -2.47 5.48
CA ILE A 162 4.82 -2.06 4.34
C ILE A 162 4.99 -3.25 3.37
N LEU A 163 5.19 -4.45 3.93
CA LEU A 163 5.33 -5.67 3.15
C LEU A 163 4.05 -6.03 2.37
N SER A 164 2.86 -5.88 2.98
CA SER A 164 1.59 -6.23 2.34
C SER A 164 1.27 -5.35 1.13
N VAL A 165 1.62 -4.05 1.18
CA VAL A 165 1.52 -3.14 0.03
C VAL A 165 2.42 -3.61 -1.11
N SER A 166 3.64 -4.04 -0.80
CA SER A 166 4.54 -4.60 -1.80
C SER A 166 3.93 -5.85 -2.43
N LEU A 167 3.48 -6.83 -1.64
CA LEU A 167 2.85 -8.06 -2.16
C LEU A 167 1.59 -7.81 -3.01
N ARG A 168 0.78 -6.78 -2.68
CA ARG A 168 -0.40 -6.38 -3.48
C ARG A 168 0.00 -5.99 -4.90
N ARG A 169 1.07 -5.18 -5.02
CA ARG A 169 1.62 -4.77 -6.31
C ARG A 169 1.95 -6.00 -7.16
N TYR A 170 2.65 -6.97 -6.59
CA TYR A 170 3.03 -8.20 -7.30
C TYR A 170 1.84 -9.04 -7.73
N TRP A 171 0.84 -9.21 -6.87
CA TRP A 171 -0.34 -10.02 -7.20
C TRP A 171 -1.11 -9.49 -8.39
N LEU A 172 -1.36 -8.18 -8.44
CA LEU A 172 -2.09 -7.53 -9.54
C LEU A 172 -1.38 -7.70 -10.88
N ILE A 173 -0.06 -7.58 -10.86
CA ILE A 173 0.75 -7.62 -12.07
C ILE A 173 0.87 -9.05 -12.60
N TYR A 174 1.00 -10.04 -11.72
CA TYR A 174 1.08 -11.44 -12.14
C TYR A 174 -0.26 -11.94 -12.70
N HIS A 175 -1.39 -11.55 -12.10
CA HIS A 175 -2.72 -11.96 -12.57
C HIS A 175 -3.15 -11.18 -13.82
N SER A 176 -2.84 -9.88 -13.93
CA SER A 176 -3.13 -9.10 -15.16
C SER A 176 -2.31 -9.52 -16.39
N LYS A 177 -1.13 -10.14 -16.21
CA LYS A 177 -0.34 -10.74 -17.31
C LYS A 177 -0.90 -12.11 -17.75
N ASN A 178 -1.55 -12.85 -16.87
CA ASN A 178 -2.12 -14.17 -17.18
C ASN A 178 -3.52 -14.07 -17.81
N GLU A 179 -4.32 -13.06 -17.47
CA GLU A 179 -5.62 -12.80 -18.14
C GLU A 179 -5.48 -12.28 -19.58
N GLN A 180 -4.28 -11.88 -20.03
CA GLN A 180 -4.01 -11.47 -21.43
C GLN A 180 -3.49 -12.62 -22.31
N LYS A 181 -3.44 -13.85 -21.79
CA LYS A 181 -2.97 -15.04 -22.52
C LYS A 181 -4.06 -16.05 -22.88
N ASP A 182 -5.30 -15.78 -22.48
CA ASP A 182 -6.52 -16.51 -22.90
C ASP A 182 -7.36 -15.62 -23.84
#